data_AF-A0A1F9NBA2-F1
#
_entry.id   AF-A0A1F9NBA2-F1
#
_cell.length_a   1.000
_cell.length_b   1.000
_cell.length_c   1.000
_cell.angle_alpha   90.00
_cell.angle_beta   90.00
_cell.angle_gamma   90.00
#
_symmetry.space_group_name_H-M   'P 1'
#
loop_
_entity.id
_entity.type
_entity.pdbx_description
1 polymer ?
#
loop_
_entity_poly.entity_id
_entity_poly.type
_entity_poly.pdbx_seq_one_letter_code
_entity_poly.pdbx_strand_id
1 'polypeptide(L)'
;MLTYSFQHIPGIGAKTERQLWESGVWDWAGFFKAPHVRLSPKRIEIIKDFIKASNHHLAAGNPNFFMDLLPADRHWCIFPEFRSFTAYLDIETTGLDYWGFDITTIALYDGATIKYYIQGRNLEDFINDIEKYKVIVTYNGKTFDVPFIEGYFKIKLNHAHIDLRYVLKSLGYAGGLKYHLKRTRPPLPG
;
A
#
# COMPACT_ATOMS: atom_id res chain seq x y z
N MET A 1 8.89 4.89 -7.38
CA MET A 1 9.45 5.14 -6.03
C MET A 1 10.00 3.88 -5.41
N LEU A 2 9.33 2.74 -5.61
CA LEU A 2 9.76 1.44 -5.11
C LEU A 2 11.21 1.10 -5.51
N THR A 3 11.59 1.36 -6.75
CA THR A 3 12.92 1.07 -7.30
C THR A 3 14.06 1.91 -6.68
N TYR A 4 13.73 2.97 -5.94
CA TYR A 4 14.67 3.85 -5.24
C TYR A 4 14.85 3.47 -3.77
N SER A 5 14.10 2.47 -3.29
CA SER A 5 14.26 1.94 -1.94
C SER A 5 14.88 0.55 -1.95
N PHE A 6 15.66 0.27 -0.92
CA PHE A 6 16.27 -1.04 -0.69
C PHE A 6 15.75 -1.69 0.61
N GLN A 7 14.80 -1.05 1.31
CA GLN A 7 14.35 -1.49 2.64
C GLN A 7 13.53 -2.78 2.63
N HIS A 8 13.06 -3.24 1.47
CA HIS A 8 12.45 -4.57 1.33
C HIS A 8 13.49 -5.70 1.29
N ILE A 9 14.78 -5.38 1.18
CA ILE A 9 15.84 -6.39 1.17
C ILE A 9 16.21 -6.73 2.63
N PRO A 10 16.14 -8.01 3.04
CA PRO A 10 16.47 -8.40 4.41
C PRO A 10 17.84 -7.90 4.85
N GLY A 11 17.88 -7.26 6.02
CA GLY A 11 19.10 -6.68 6.58
C GLY A 11 19.46 -5.30 6.03
N ILE A 12 18.63 -4.65 5.20
CA ILE A 12 18.79 -3.24 4.83
C ILE A 12 17.72 -2.41 5.55
N GLY A 13 18.15 -1.69 6.58
CA GLY A 13 17.33 -0.65 7.21
C GLY A 13 17.63 0.74 6.65
N ALA A 14 16.85 1.74 7.10
CA ALA A 14 16.98 3.14 6.67
C ALA A 14 18.41 3.70 6.73
N LYS A 15 19.20 3.31 7.74
CA LYS A 15 20.61 3.72 7.86
C LYS A 15 21.47 3.18 6.72
N THR A 16 21.31 1.89 6.37
CA THR A 16 22.09 1.27 5.29
C THR A 16 21.65 1.81 3.92
N GLU A 17 20.34 1.98 3.73
CA GLU A 17 19.82 2.61 2.51
C GLU A 17 20.38 4.02 2.30
N ARG A 18 20.39 4.85 3.35
CA ARG A 18 20.99 6.19 3.28
C ARG A 18 22.46 6.15 2.89
N GLN A 19 23.23 5.19 3.41
CA GLN A 19 24.64 5.01 3.03
C GLN A 19 24.80 4.65 1.55
N LEU A 20 23.88 3.85 0.99
CA LEU A 20 23.87 3.56 -0.45
C LEU A 20 23.64 4.84 -1.25
N TRP A 21 22.63 5.63 -0.89
CA TRP A 21 22.35 6.91 -1.54
C TRP A 21 23.52 7.89 -1.44
N GLU A 22 24.13 8.04 -0.27
CA GLU A 22 25.32 8.89 -0.06
C GLU A 22 26.54 8.42 -0.87
N SER A 23 26.60 7.13 -1.24
CA SER A 23 27.61 6.57 -2.16
C SER A 23 27.25 6.71 -3.65
N GLY A 24 26.14 7.36 -3.98
CA GLY A 24 25.67 7.56 -5.35
C GLY A 24 24.83 6.40 -5.92
N VAL A 25 24.40 5.47 -5.08
CA VAL A 25 23.57 4.32 -5.46
C VAL A 25 22.12 4.58 -5.08
N TRP A 26 21.38 5.24 -5.98
CA TRP A 26 20.04 5.76 -5.71
C TRP A 26 18.92 4.75 -5.95
N ASP A 27 19.13 3.81 -6.86
CA ASP A 27 18.12 2.88 -7.33
C ASP A 27 18.71 1.50 -7.64
N TRP A 28 17.81 0.55 -7.91
CA TRP A 28 18.16 -0.83 -8.21
C TRP A 28 19.08 -0.96 -9.43
N ALA A 29 18.87 -0.17 -10.48
CA ALA A 29 19.69 -0.20 -11.68
C ALA A 29 21.09 0.36 -11.44
N GLY A 30 21.18 1.45 -10.69
CA GLY A 30 22.43 2.08 -10.24
C GLY A 30 23.24 1.15 -9.36
N PHE A 31 22.60 0.28 -8.56
CA PHE A 31 23.29 -0.70 -7.73
C PHE A 31 24.17 -1.65 -8.56
N PHE A 32 23.74 -2.06 -9.75
CA PHE A 32 24.55 -2.91 -10.64
C PHE A 32 25.71 -2.18 -11.32
N LYS A 33 25.60 -0.86 -11.46
CA LYS A 33 26.60 -0.01 -12.15
C LYS A 33 27.63 0.57 -11.19
N ALA A 34 27.37 0.50 -9.89
CA ALA A 34 28.20 1.10 -8.86
C ALA A 34 29.56 0.37 -8.76
N PRO A 35 30.69 1.06 -9.01
CA PRO A 35 32.01 0.40 -8.96
C PRO A 35 32.44 0.07 -7.52
N HIS A 36 32.01 0.86 -6.54
CA HIS A 36 32.41 0.71 -5.14
C HIS A 36 31.24 0.96 -4.19
N VAL A 37 30.69 -0.12 -3.65
CA VAL A 37 29.72 -0.07 -2.55
C VAL A 37 30.45 -0.52 -1.28
N ARG A 38 30.37 0.25 -0.19
CA ARG A 38 31.01 -0.07 1.11
C ARG A 38 30.27 -1.21 1.85
N LEU A 39 30.14 -2.36 1.22
CA LEU A 39 29.52 -3.58 1.74
C LEU A 39 30.42 -4.78 1.45
N SER A 40 30.29 -5.86 2.23
CA SER A 40 31.05 -7.08 1.98
C SER A 40 30.62 -7.73 0.65
N PRO A 41 31.51 -8.45 -0.07
CA PRO A 41 31.17 -9.11 -1.33
C PRO A 41 29.95 -10.03 -1.21
N LYS A 42 29.87 -10.81 -0.12
CA LYS A 42 28.71 -11.67 0.17
C LYS A 42 27.41 -10.88 0.26
N ARG A 43 27.43 -9.71 0.89
CA ARG A 43 26.24 -8.86 1.04
C ARG A 43 25.85 -8.23 -0.30
N ILE A 44 26.82 -7.84 -1.12
CA ILE A 44 26.56 -7.33 -2.47
C ILE A 44 25.84 -8.38 -3.32
N GLU A 45 26.29 -9.63 -3.31
CA GLU A 45 25.63 -10.70 -4.09
C GLU A 45 24.20 -10.97 -3.59
N ILE A 46 23.97 -11.03 -2.28
CA ILE A 46 22.62 -11.15 -1.71
C ILE A 46 21.71 -10.02 -2.22
N ILE A 47 22.20 -8.77 -2.20
CA ILE A 47 21.43 -7.62 -2.67
C ILE A 47 21.11 -7.74 -4.15
N LYS A 48 22.09 -8.11 -4.99
CA LYS A 48 21.86 -8.30 -6.43
C LYS A 48 20.79 -9.36 -6.69
N ASP A 49 20.84 -10.48 -5.99
CA ASP A 49 19.86 -11.56 -6.17
C ASP A 49 18.47 -11.13 -5.70
N PHE A 50 18.37 -10.41 -4.59
CA PHE A 50 17.10 -9.81 -4.15
C PHE A 50 16.57 -8.78 -5.15
N ILE A 51 17.42 -7.96 -5.75
CA ILE A 51 17.00 -6.99 -6.78
C ILE A 51 16.51 -7.73 -8.03
N LYS A 52 17.16 -8.82 -8.46
CA LYS A 52 16.66 -9.65 -9.58
C LYS A 52 15.28 -10.22 -9.26
N ALA A 53 15.08 -10.78 -8.06
CA ALA A 53 13.77 -11.25 -7.62
C ALA A 53 12.73 -10.11 -7.58
N SER A 54 13.13 -8.95 -7.07
CA SER A 54 12.27 -7.76 -7.02
C SER A 54 11.83 -7.32 -8.41
N ASN A 55 12.74 -7.27 -9.39
CA ASN A 55 12.41 -6.98 -10.78
C ASN A 55 11.46 -8.01 -11.39
N HIS A 56 11.63 -9.30 -11.07
CA HIS A 56 10.72 -10.35 -11.50
C HIS A 56 9.30 -10.16 -10.94
N HIS A 57 9.17 -9.93 -9.63
CA HIS A 57 7.86 -9.69 -8.99
C HIS A 57 7.21 -8.39 -9.45
N LEU A 58 8.00 -7.33 -9.69
CA LEU A 58 7.51 -6.08 -10.25
C LEU A 58 6.96 -6.28 -11.67
N ALA A 59 7.70 -6.98 -12.53
CA ALA A 59 7.26 -7.28 -13.90
C ALA A 59 6.03 -8.20 -13.94
N ALA A 60 5.91 -9.15 -13.00
CA ALA A 60 4.73 -10.00 -12.85
C ALA A 60 3.52 -9.26 -12.25
N GLY A 61 3.68 -8.00 -11.84
CA GLY A 61 2.63 -7.22 -11.19
C GLY A 61 2.21 -7.84 -9.85
N ASN A 62 3.14 -8.32 -9.03
CA ASN A 62 2.88 -8.92 -7.72
C ASN A 62 3.24 -7.94 -6.59
N PRO A 63 2.29 -7.15 -6.06
CA PRO A 63 2.56 -6.20 -4.99
C PRO A 63 2.78 -6.87 -3.63
N ASN A 64 2.19 -8.05 -3.39
CA ASN A 64 2.26 -8.73 -2.08
C ASN A 64 3.69 -9.09 -1.67
N PHE A 65 4.53 -9.48 -2.63
CA PHE A 65 5.97 -9.67 -2.41
C PHE A 65 6.62 -8.48 -1.68
N PHE A 66 6.24 -7.26 -2.06
CA PHE A 66 6.79 -6.05 -1.44
C PHE A 66 6.10 -5.72 -0.12
N MET A 67 4.80 -5.98 0.00
CA MET A 67 4.05 -5.73 1.24
C MET A 67 4.55 -6.57 2.41
N ASP A 68 4.94 -7.82 2.14
CA ASP A 68 5.45 -8.76 3.14
C ASP A 68 6.85 -8.38 3.63
N LEU A 69 7.62 -7.65 2.80
CA LEU A 69 9.02 -7.32 3.06
C LEU A 69 9.25 -5.86 3.49
N LEU A 70 8.40 -4.94 3.04
CA LEU A 70 8.52 -3.52 3.40
C LEU A 70 7.99 -3.25 4.81
N PRO A 71 8.65 -2.34 5.55
CA PRO A 71 8.06 -1.74 6.74
C PRO A 71 6.69 -1.09 6.43
N ALA A 72 5.77 -1.13 7.38
CA ALA A 72 4.40 -0.63 7.18
C ALA A 72 4.32 0.86 6.79
N ASP A 73 5.25 1.69 7.29
CA ASP A 73 5.38 3.11 6.95
C ASP A 73 5.98 3.35 5.55
N ARG A 74 6.40 2.28 4.85
CA ARG A 74 6.92 2.27 3.49
C ARG A 74 6.03 1.55 2.48
N HIS A 75 4.90 0.98 2.91
CA HIS A 75 3.94 0.33 2.02
C HIS A 75 3.47 1.26 0.88
N TRP A 76 3.38 2.56 1.12
CA TRP A 76 3.01 3.54 0.09
C TRP A 76 4.03 3.64 -1.07
N CYS A 77 5.28 3.19 -0.90
CA CYS A 77 6.31 3.26 -1.95
C CYS A 77 5.95 2.42 -3.19
N ILE A 78 5.09 1.40 -3.04
CA ILE A 78 4.65 0.56 -4.16
C ILE A 78 3.65 1.29 -5.08
N PHE A 79 2.98 2.33 -4.57
CA PHE A 79 1.81 2.93 -5.23
C PHE A 79 2.06 3.35 -6.69
N PRO A 80 3.14 4.07 -7.05
CA PRO A 80 3.33 4.53 -8.43
C PRO A 80 3.43 3.36 -9.43
N GLU A 81 4.03 2.25 -9.00
CA GLU A 81 4.30 1.06 -9.81
C GLU A 81 3.06 0.16 -9.97
N PHE A 82 2.12 0.19 -9.02
CA PHE A 82 0.89 -0.62 -9.06
C PHE A 82 -0.39 0.21 -9.20
N ARG A 83 -0.28 1.48 -9.60
CA ARG A 83 -1.41 2.42 -9.66
C ARG A 83 -2.56 1.91 -10.51
N SER A 84 -2.29 1.28 -11.65
CA SER A 84 -3.31 0.71 -12.54
C SER A 84 -4.04 -0.51 -11.97
N PHE A 85 -3.54 -1.09 -10.87
CA PHE A 85 -4.14 -2.22 -10.16
C PHE A 85 -4.69 -1.81 -8.78
N THR A 86 -4.82 -0.51 -8.52
CA THR A 86 -5.19 0.03 -7.21
C THR A 86 -6.66 0.44 -7.20
N ALA A 87 -7.39 0.03 -6.17
CA ALA A 87 -8.70 0.57 -5.84
C ALA A 87 -8.72 1.20 -4.44
N TYR A 88 -9.48 2.27 -4.31
CA TYR A 88 -9.77 2.96 -3.06
C TYR A 88 -11.08 2.43 -2.51
N LEU A 89 -11.06 1.94 -1.28
CA LEU A 89 -12.13 1.20 -0.65
C LEU A 89 -12.56 1.89 0.65
N ASP A 90 -13.86 2.01 0.85
CA ASP A 90 -14.49 2.57 2.05
C ASP A 90 -15.85 1.90 2.26
N ILE A 91 -16.25 1.66 3.51
CA ILE A 91 -17.54 1.05 3.85
C ILE A 91 -18.37 1.92 4.81
N GLU A 92 -19.69 1.79 4.69
CA GLU A 92 -20.66 2.34 5.64
C GLU A 92 -21.42 1.18 6.30
N THR A 93 -21.60 1.26 7.61
CA THR A 93 -22.20 0.18 8.43
C THR A 93 -23.37 0.69 9.27
N THR A 94 -24.27 -0.20 9.68
CA THR A 94 -25.40 0.14 10.59
C THR A 94 -24.95 0.49 12.02
N GLY A 95 -23.69 0.21 12.37
CA GLY A 95 -23.07 0.50 13.66
C GLY A 95 -21.57 0.17 13.67
N LEU A 96 -20.89 0.48 14.76
CA LEU A 96 -19.43 0.28 14.91
C LEU A 96 -19.03 -1.00 15.66
N ASP A 97 -19.98 -1.69 16.29
CA ASP A 97 -19.73 -2.83 17.18
C ASP A 97 -19.78 -4.18 16.46
N TYR A 98 -18.82 -5.06 16.75
CA TYR A 98 -18.59 -6.34 16.07
C TYR A 98 -19.69 -7.43 16.22
N TRP A 99 -20.77 -7.19 16.97
CA TRP A 99 -21.71 -8.24 17.40
C TRP A 99 -23.13 -8.14 16.82
N GLY A 100 -23.40 -7.18 15.94
CA GLY A 100 -24.74 -6.99 15.36
C GLY A 100 -24.80 -5.89 14.29
N PHE A 101 -23.83 -5.86 13.39
CA PHE A 101 -23.69 -4.82 12.37
C PHE A 101 -23.85 -5.41 10.96
N ASP A 102 -24.40 -4.60 10.06
CA ASP A 102 -24.52 -4.90 8.64
C ASP A 102 -23.74 -3.87 7.82
N ILE A 103 -23.11 -4.32 6.72
CA ILE A 103 -22.59 -3.42 5.71
C ILE A 103 -23.78 -2.87 4.94
N THR A 104 -23.94 -1.55 4.95
CA THR A 104 -25.03 -0.87 4.22
C THR A 104 -24.58 -0.49 2.82
N THR A 105 -23.35 0.00 2.69
CA THR A 105 -22.78 0.47 1.43
C THR A 105 -21.29 0.18 1.39
N ILE A 106 -20.78 -0.19 0.21
CA ILE A 106 -19.36 -0.20 -0.11
C ILE A 106 -19.12 0.76 -1.26
N ALA A 107 -18.12 1.63 -1.13
CA ALA A 107 -17.62 2.47 -2.20
C ALA A 107 -16.28 1.93 -2.71
N LEU A 108 -16.17 1.77 -4.03
CA LEU A 108 -14.95 1.33 -4.69
C LEU A 108 -14.61 2.29 -5.84
N TYR A 109 -13.45 2.92 -5.77
CA TYR A 109 -12.97 3.85 -6.79
C TYR A 109 -11.65 3.36 -7.36
N ASP A 110 -11.47 3.33 -8.68
CA ASP A 110 -10.25 2.80 -9.33
C ASP A 110 -9.29 3.90 -9.84
N GLY A 111 -9.59 5.17 -9.55
CA GLY A 111 -8.87 6.31 -10.10
C GLY A 111 -9.53 6.93 -11.35
N ALA A 112 -10.58 6.31 -11.89
CA ALA A 112 -11.36 6.80 -13.02
C ALA A 112 -12.87 6.73 -12.79
N THR A 113 -13.36 5.61 -12.24
CA THR A 113 -14.78 5.32 -12.02
C THR A 113 -15.04 4.94 -10.58
N ILE A 114 -16.20 5.36 -10.07
CA ILE A 114 -16.70 4.97 -8.75
C ILE A 114 -17.85 3.99 -8.90
N LYS A 115 -17.81 2.92 -8.12
CA LYS A 115 -18.87 1.93 -7.97
C LYS A 115 -19.40 1.96 -6.55
N TYR A 116 -20.71 1.81 -6.43
CA TYR A 116 -21.40 1.71 -5.16
C TYR A 116 -22.13 0.36 -5.09
N TYR A 117 -21.95 -0.32 -3.98
CA TYR A 117 -22.61 -1.59 -3.69
C TYR A 117 -23.49 -1.41 -2.47
N ILE A 118 -24.79 -1.59 -2.64
CA ILE A 118 -25.81 -1.25 -1.65
C ILE A 118 -26.49 -2.52 -1.16
N GLN A 119 -26.64 -2.63 0.17
CA GLN A 119 -27.33 -3.73 0.83
C GLN A 119 -28.75 -3.90 0.27
N GLY A 120 -29.12 -5.15 0.00
CA GLY A 120 -30.41 -5.49 -0.63
C GLY A 120 -30.54 -5.11 -2.11
N ARG A 121 -29.48 -4.61 -2.76
CA ARG A 121 -29.48 -4.28 -4.20
C ARG A 121 -28.41 -5.04 -4.97
N ASN A 122 -27.14 -4.76 -4.68
CA ASN A 122 -26.00 -5.26 -5.46
C ASN A 122 -24.75 -5.47 -4.59
N LEU A 123 -24.91 -5.63 -3.27
CA LEU A 123 -23.81 -5.71 -2.32
C LEU A 123 -22.83 -6.86 -2.64
N GLU A 124 -23.35 -8.01 -3.07
CA GLU A 124 -22.56 -9.20 -3.40
C GLU A 124 -21.68 -9.04 -4.66
N ASP A 125 -22.03 -8.12 -5.57
CA ASP A 125 -21.23 -7.86 -6.78
C ASP A 125 -19.82 -7.35 -6.45
N PHE A 126 -19.65 -6.77 -5.25
CA PHE A 126 -18.37 -6.32 -4.73
C PHE A 126 -17.30 -7.42 -4.76
N ILE A 127 -17.66 -8.65 -4.37
CA ILE A 127 -16.70 -9.77 -4.25
C ILE A 127 -16.03 -10.04 -5.59
N ASN A 128 -16.79 -9.99 -6.68
CA ASN A 128 -16.25 -10.24 -8.02
C ASN A 128 -15.47 -9.04 -8.55
N ASP A 129 -15.91 -7.82 -8.23
CA ASP A 129 -15.29 -6.61 -8.73
C ASP A 129 -13.98 -6.26 -8.02
N ILE A 130 -13.83 -6.56 -6.73
CA ILE A 130 -12.61 -6.27 -5.97
C ILE A 130 -11.41 -7.12 -6.45
N GLU A 131 -11.66 -8.34 -6.94
CA GLU A 131 -10.62 -9.25 -7.48
C GLU A 131 -9.92 -8.73 -8.74
N LYS A 132 -10.49 -7.71 -9.41
CA LYS A 132 -9.86 -7.05 -10.56
C LYS A 132 -8.66 -6.20 -10.15
N TYR A 133 -8.54 -5.87 -8.88
CA TYR A 133 -7.48 -5.06 -8.31
C TYR A 133 -6.52 -5.92 -7.52
N LYS A 134 -5.28 -5.47 -7.40
CA LYS A 134 -4.24 -6.14 -6.61
C LYS A 134 -3.84 -5.35 -5.37
N VAL A 135 -4.16 -4.05 -5.36
CA VAL A 135 -3.86 -3.13 -4.26
C VAL A 135 -5.16 -2.48 -3.80
N ILE A 136 -5.40 -2.46 -2.50
CA ILE A 136 -6.46 -1.66 -1.90
C ILE A 136 -5.86 -0.53 -1.07
N VAL A 137 -6.46 0.65 -1.20
CA VAL A 137 -6.14 1.83 -0.40
C VAL A 137 -7.35 2.18 0.45
N THR A 138 -7.16 2.31 1.76
CA THR A 138 -8.22 2.66 2.72
C THR A 138 -7.73 3.72 3.70
N TYR A 139 -8.63 4.32 4.46
CA TYR A 139 -8.28 5.04 5.69
C TYR A 139 -8.74 4.25 6.91
N ASN A 140 -7.81 3.73 7.72
CA ASN A 140 -8.10 2.90 8.90
C ASN A 140 -8.68 1.50 8.59
N GLY A 141 -8.67 1.09 7.33
CA GLY A 141 -9.30 -0.16 6.90
C GLY A 141 -8.64 -1.43 7.40
N LYS A 142 -7.38 -1.42 7.84
CA LYS A 142 -6.76 -2.62 8.45
C LYS A 142 -7.46 -3.02 9.75
N THR A 143 -8.07 -2.06 10.44
CA THR A 143 -8.72 -2.30 11.74
C THR A 143 -10.24 -2.25 11.67
N PHE A 144 -10.80 -1.84 10.54
CA PHE A 144 -12.22 -1.62 10.36
C PHE A 144 -12.71 -2.24 9.05
N ASP A 145 -12.51 -1.60 7.90
CA ASP A 145 -13.09 -1.99 6.61
C ASP A 145 -12.82 -3.46 6.24
N VAL A 146 -11.55 -3.88 6.23
CA VAL A 146 -11.17 -5.24 5.78
C VAL A 146 -11.70 -6.32 6.74
N PRO A 147 -11.49 -6.25 8.06
CA PRO A 147 -12.10 -7.21 8.99
C PRO A 147 -13.63 -7.29 8.87
N PHE A 148 -14.30 -6.16 8.63
CA PHE A 148 -15.76 -6.11 8.47
C PHE A 148 -16.21 -6.81 7.19
N ILE A 149 -15.56 -6.52 6.06
CA ILE A 149 -15.84 -7.16 4.77
C ILE A 149 -15.60 -8.67 4.85
N GLU A 150 -14.44 -9.10 5.36
CA GLU A 150 -14.12 -10.52 5.53
C GLU A 150 -15.14 -11.23 6.45
N GLY A 151 -15.54 -10.55 7.54
CA GLY A 151 -16.52 -11.06 8.48
C GLY A 151 -17.93 -11.17 7.90
N TYR A 152 -18.35 -10.20 7.09
CA TYR A 152 -19.67 -10.12 6.46
C TYR A 152 -19.81 -11.17 5.34
N PHE A 153 -18.91 -11.15 4.36
CA PHE A 153 -18.97 -12.05 3.20
C PHE A 153 -18.33 -13.42 3.43
N LYS A 154 -17.67 -13.65 4.59
CA LYS A 154 -16.90 -14.88 4.89
C LYS A 154 -15.80 -15.18 3.88
N ILE A 155 -15.11 -14.14 3.42
CA ILE A 155 -14.00 -14.21 2.46
C ILE A 155 -12.66 -13.78 3.08
N LYS A 156 -11.59 -13.89 2.30
CA LYS A 156 -10.29 -13.29 2.60
C LYS A 156 -9.90 -12.32 1.50
N LEU A 157 -9.57 -11.08 1.89
CA LEU A 157 -9.03 -10.09 0.96
C LEU A 157 -7.51 -10.20 0.95
N ASN A 158 -6.97 -10.81 -0.11
CA ASN A 158 -5.53 -11.05 -0.25
C ASN A 158 -4.78 -9.88 -0.96
N HIS A 159 -5.42 -8.72 -1.03
CA HIS A 159 -4.89 -7.54 -1.70
C HIS A 159 -3.74 -6.92 -0.91
N ALA A 160 -2.77 -6.36 -1.62
CA ALA A 160 -1.78 -5.50 -1.02
C ALA A 160 -2.47 -4.27 -0.42
N HIS A 161 -2.29 -4.03 0.87
CA HIS A 161 -3.08 -3.04 1.60
C HIS A 161 -2.28 -1.83 2.06
N ILE A 162 -2.48 -0.70 1.36
CA ILE A 162 -1.98 0.62 1.78
C ILE A 162 -3.03 1.29 2.66
N ASP A 163 -2.80 1.30 3.96
CA ASP A 163 -3.68 2.00 4.91
C ASP A 163 -3.11 3.38 5.25
N LEU A 164 -3.81 4.41 4.78
CA LEU A 164 -3.40 5.81 4.90
C LEU A 164 -3.31 6.28 6.35
N ARG A 165 -3.99 5.63 7.31
CA ARG A 165 -3.84 5.96 8.73
C ARG A 165 -2.39 5.85 9.19
N TYR A 166 -1.68 4.80 8.77
CA TYR A 166 -0.29 4.57 9.16
C TYR A 166 0.68 5.46 8.39
N VAL A 167 0.39 5.71 7.11
CA VAL A 167 1.18 6.62 6.26
C VAL A 167 1.11 8.06 6.79
N LEU A 168 -0.08 8.54 7.13
CA LEU A 168 -0.26 9.89 7.66
C LEU A 168 0.35 10.03 9.06
N LYS A 169 0.20 9.00 9.90
CA LYS A 169 0.82 8.97 11.23
C LYS A 169 2.34 9.10 11.16
N SER A 170 3.02 8.45 10.20
CA SER A 170 4.48 8.56 10.05
C SER A 170 4.93 9.95 9.59
N LEU A 171 4.05 10.71 8.92
CA LEU A 171 4.26 12.11 8.53
C LEU A 171 3.90 13.12 9.63
N GLY A 172 3.55 12.66 10.84
CA GLY A 172 3.16 13.52 11.97
C GLY A 172 1.70 13.97 11.94
N TYR A 173 0.89 13.42 11.03
CA TYR A 173 -0.52 13.70 10.95
C TYR A 173 -1.31 12.64 11.74
N ALA A 174 -1.83 13.03 12.91
CA ALA A 174 -2.74 12.21 13.72
C ALA A 174 -4.16 12.81 13.73
N GLY A 175 -5.19 11.96 13.69
CA GLY A 175 -6.59 12.37 13.70
C GLY A 175 -7.48 11.48 12.82
N GLY A 176 -8.74 11.88 12.64
CA GLY A 176 -9.66 11.24 11.68
C GLY A 176 -9.53 11.84 10.27
N LEU A 177 -10.01 11.13 9.24
CA LEU A 177 -9.91 11.56 7.84
C LEU A 177 -10.42 13.01 7.60
N LYS A 178 -11.55 13.37 8.24
CA LYS A 178 -12.12 14.73 8.18
C LYS A 178 -11.19 15.84 8.69
N TYR A 179 -10.27 15.51 9.60
CA TYR A 179 -9.29 16.47 10.13
C TYR A 179 -8.19 16.75 9.10
N HIS A 180 -7.74 15.73 8.37
CA HIS A 180 -6.67 15.86 7.37
C HIS A 180 -7.16 16.54 6.08
N LEU A 181 -8.38 16.23 5.61
CA LEU A 181 -8.98 16.86 4.42
C LEU A 181 -9.19 18.38 4.57
N LYS A 182 -9.31 18.90 5.79
CA LYS A 182 -9.45 20.35 6.05
C LYS A 182 -8.13 21.11 5.99
N ARG A 183 -6.99 20.43 6.19
CA ARG A 183 -5.65 21.04 6.23
C ARG A 183 -4.98 21.17 4.86
N THR A 184 -5.50 20.50 3.84
CA THR A 184 -4.96 20.53 2.47
C THR A 184 -5.68 21.52 1.55
N ARG A 185 -6.62 22.33 2.08
CA ARG A 185 -7.19 23.43 1.29
C ARG A 185 -6.11 24.50 1.10
N PRO A 186 -5.73 24.85 -0.14
CA PRO A 186 -4.93 26.04 -0.34
C PRO A 186 -5.69 27.25 0.24
N PRO A 187 -5.00 28.25 0.80
CA PRO A 187 -5.67 29.48 1.20
C PRO A 187 -6.42 30.03 -0.03
N LEU A 188 -7.67 30.41 0.18
CA LEU A 188 -8.44 31.11 -0.86
C LEU A 188 -7.64 32.34 -1.29
N PRO A 189 -7.49 32.60 -2.60
CA PRO A 189 -6.91 33.86 -3.04
C PRO A 189 -7.80 34.99 -2.51
N GLY A 190 -7.19 35.89 -1.73
CA GLY A 190 -7.79 37.14 -1.28
C GLY A 190 -7.82 38.19 -2.38
#